data_AF-A0A1E3YRV9-F1
#
_entry.id   AF-A0A1E3YRV9-F1
#
_cell.length_a   1.000
_cell.length_b   1.000
_cell.length_c   1.000
_cell.angle_alpha   90.00
_cell.angle_beta   90.00
_cell.angle_gamma   90.00
#
_symmetry.space_group_name_H-M   'P 1'
#
loop_
_entity.id
_entity.type
_entity.pdbx_description
1 polymer ?
#
loop_
_entity_poly.entity_id
_entity_poly.type
_entity_poly.pdbx_seq_one_letter_code
_entity_poly.pdbx_strand_id
1 'polypeptide(L)'
;ASFGAHADEADSSQFALKFETNRTRAEVAAEAATVAQTRSQEPAGSRVVTYTSTADRAAVRAQAAEALRTGKIPSGEFSAM
;
A
#
# COMPACT_ATOMS: atom_id res chain seq x y z
N ALA A 1 1.12 9.35 -9.87
CA ALA A 1 2.49 9.39 -10.42
C ALA A 1 3.26 10.41 -9.60
N SER A 2 4.37 9.99 -8.98
CA SER A 2 5.25 10.88 -8.24
C SER A 2 5.86 11.89 -9.22
N PHE A 3 5.41 13.14 -9.13
CA PHE A 3 6.10 14.28 -9.72
C PHE A 3 7.13 14.73 -8.69
N GLY A 4 8.40 14.37 -8.86
CA GLY A 4 9.49 14.94 -8.04
C GLY A 4 10.41 13.91 -7.39
N ALA A 5 11.29 13.34 -8.19
CA ALA A 5 12.60 12.80 -7.81
C ALA A 5 13.35 12.64 -9.14
N HIS A 6 14.47 13.29 -9.47
CA HIS A 6 15.59 13.80 -8.69
C HIS A 6 16.34 14.90 -9.48
N ALA A 7 17.29 15.53 -8.78
CA ALA A 7 18.46 16.25 -9.26
C ALA A 7 18.27 17.74 -9.53
N ASP A 8 18.51 18.49 -8.45
CA ASP A 8 19.22 19.76 -8.47
C ASP A 8 20.44 19.69 -9.43
N GLU A 9 20.71 20.80 -10.13
CA GLU A 9 21.85 21.05 -11.04
C GLU A 9 21.74 20.72 -12.54
N ALA A 10 20.60 20.99 -13.18
CA ALA A 10 20.61 21.26 -14.63
C ALA A 10 19.86 22.56 -14.92
N ASP A 11 20.61 23.58 -15.36
CA ASP A 11 20.10 24.85 -15.87
C ASP A 11 19.04 24.62 -16.97
N SER A 12 17.78 24.59 -16.56
CA SER A 12 16.62 24.37 -17.42
C SER A 12 16.39 25.50 -18.44
N SER A 13 17.21 26.55 -18.42
CA SER A 13 17.19 27.67 -19.36
C SER A 13 17.76 27.32 -20.73
N GLN A 14 18.60 26.29 -20.84
CA GLN A 14 19.33 25.95 -22.08
C GLN A 14 18.70 24.80 -22.88
N PHE A 15 17.89 23.95 -22.24
CA PHE A 15 17.25 22.81 -22.90
C PHE A 15 15.75 22.86 -22.65
N ALA A 16 15.00 23.37 -23.64
CA ALA A 16 13.57 23.12 -23.69
C ALA A 16 13.38 21.60 -23.70
N LEU A 17 12.78 21.05 -22.65
CA LEU A 17 12.39 19.63 -22.59
C LEU A 17 11.29 19.39 -23.63
N LYS A 18 11.70 19.21 -24.89
CA LYS A 18 10.80 18.97 -26.02
C LYS A 18 10.51 17.48 -26.06
N PHE A 19 9.46 17.07 -25.36
CA PHE A 19 8.94 15.71 -25.45
C PHE A 19 8.13 15.57 -26.74
N GLU A 20 8.80 15.21 -27.83
CA GLU A 20 8.14 14.74 -29.04
C GLU A 20 7.64 13.31 -28.79
N THR A 21 6.39 13.19 -28.38
CA THR A 21 5.73 11.88 -28.26
C THR A 21 4.65 11.79 -29.33
N ASN A 22 4.73 10.76 -30.17
CA ASN A 22 3.74 10.50 -31.22
C ASN A 22 2.49 9.79 -30.71
N ARG A 23 2.40 9.55 -29.39
CA ARG A 23 1.37 8.73 -28.75
C ARG A 23 0.55 9.57 -27.79
N THR A 24 -0.77 9.50 -27.96
CA THR A 24 -1.73 10.15 -27.09
C THR A 24 -1.77 9.48 -25.72
N ARG A 25 -2.18 10.24 -24.68
CA ARG A 25 -2.39 9.70 -23.32
C ARG A 25 -3.34 8.50 -23.32
N ALA A 26 -4.36 8.52 -24.19
CA ALA A 26 -5.35 7.44 -24.31
C ALA A 26 -4.70 6.12 -24.77
N GLU A 27 -3.80 6.20 -25.75
CA GLU A 27 -3.09 5.02 -26.26
C GLU A 27 -2.13 4.43 -25.22
N VAL A 28 -1.46 5.26 -24.42
CA VAL A 28 -0.59 4.81 -23.34
C VAL A 28 -1.39 4.13 -22.23
N ALA A 29 -2.56 4.66 -21.87
CA ALA A 29 -3.43 4.06 -20.88
C ALA A 29 -3.99 2.70 -21.34
N ALA A 30 -4.39 2.58 -22.61
CA ALA A 30 -4.90 1.34 -23.18
C ALA A 30 -3.82 0.23 -23.24
N GLU A 31 -2.59 0.58 -23.61
CA GLU A 31 -1.48 -0.38 -23.57
C GLU A 31 -1.17 -0.83 -22.14
N ALA A 32 -1.11 0.11 -21.18
CA ALA A 32 -0.87 -0.22 -19.79
C ALA A 32 -1.93 -1.18 -19.21
N ALA A 33 -3.19 -1.00 -19.57
CA ALA A 33 -4.28 -1.90 -19.16
C ALA A 33 -4.12 -3.31 -19.76
N THR A 34 -3.76 -3.40 -21.04
CA THR A 34 -3.54 -4.67 -21.74
C THR A 34 -2.35 -5.44 -21.14
N VAL A 35 -1.27 -4.73 -20.83
CA VAL A 35 -0.07 -5.28 -20.18
C VAL A 35 -0.39 -5.79 -18.77
N ALA A 36 -1.19 -5.04 -18.00
CA ALA A 36 -1.63 -5.49 -16.68
C ALA A 36 -2.48 -6.77 -16.74
N GLN A 37 -3.33 -6.91 -17.76
CA GLN A 37 -4.19 -8.08 -17.93
C GLN A 37 -3.45 -9.35 -18.40
N THR A 38 -2.40 -9.19 -19.21
CA THR A 38 -1.73 -10.32 -19.89
C THR A 38 -0.44 -10.79 -19.22
N ARG A 39 0.04 -10.07 -18.19
CA ARG A 39 1.24 -10.46 -17.46
C ARG A 39 1.01 -11.71 -16.61
N SER A 40 1.84 -12.73 -16.85
CA SER A 40 1.88 -13.99 -16.10
C SER A 40 2.43 -13.82 -14.66
N GLN A 41 3.23 -12.78 -14.45
CA GLN A 41 3.76 -12.42 -13.12
C GLN A 41 3.18 -11.07 -12.69
N GLU A 42 2.46 -11.08 -11.58
CA GLU A 42 1.95 -9.86 -10.96
C GLU A 42 3.10 -9.10 -10.29
N PRO A 43 3.20 -7.76 -10.44
CA PRO A 43 4.17 -6.96 -9.70
C PRO A 43 4.00 -7.16 -8.20
N ALA A 44 5.11 -7.34 -7.48
CA ALA A 44 5.10 -7.45 -6.02
C ALA A 44 4.38 -6.23 -5.40
N GLY A 45 3.41 -6.49 -4.52
CA GLY A 45 2.60 -5.45 -3.88
C GLY A 45 1.39 -4.92 -4.68
N SER A 46 1.11 -5.47 -5.88
CA SER A 46 -0.08 -5.10 -6.67
C SER A 46 -1.41 -5.57 -6.06
N ARG A 47 -1.37 -6.63 -5.25
CA ARG A 47 -2.52 -7.10 -4.47
C ARG A 47 -2.50 -6.46 -3.08
N VAL A 48 -3.54 -5.72 -2.75
CA VAL A 48 -3.81 -5.32 -1.36
C VAL A 48 -4.17 -6.59 -0.59
N VAL A 49 -3.25 -7.09 0.23
CA VAL A 49 -3.53 -8.21 1.13
C VAL A 49 -4.43 -7.69 2.24
N THR A 50 -5.74 -7.90 2.11
CA THR A 50 -6.69 -7.63 3.18
C THR A 50 -6.66 -8.81 4.15
N TYR A 51 -5.96 -8.66 5.28
CA TYR A 51 -6.04 -9.64 6.37
C TYR A 51 -7.40 -9.51 7.06
N THR A 52 -8.22 -10.55 6.95
CA THR A 52 -9.47 -10.65 7.70
C THR A 52 -9.27 -11.71 8.78
N SER A 53 -9.55 -11.34 10.04
CA SER A 53 -9.50 -12.32 11.12
C SER A 53 -10.67 -13.29 10.96
N THR A 54 -10.38 -14.59 11.00
CA THR A 54 -11.40 -15.66 11.01
C THR A 54 -11.86 -16.00 12.42
N ALA A 55 -11.35 -15.31 13.45
CA ALA A 55 -11.70 -15.59 14.83
C ALA A 55 -13.12 -15.10 15.14
N ASP A 56 -13.91 -15.94 15.80
CA ASP A 56 -15.21 -15.53 16.33
C ASP A 56 -15.05 -14.47 17.42
N ARG A 57 -15.78 -13.36 17.28
CA ARG A 57 -15.68 -12.23 18.21
C ARG A 57 -16.23 -12.55 19.58
N ALA A 58 -17.21 -13.44 19.70
CA ALA A 58 -17.73 -13.83 21.00
C ALA A 58 -16.70 -14.68 21.76
N ALA A 59 -16.07 -15.64 21.08
CA ALA A 59 -14.98 -16.44 21.63
C ALA A 59 -13.80 -15.57 22.10
N VAL A 60 -13.34 -14.62 21.29
CA VAL A 60 -12.23 -13.71 21.64
C VAL A 60 -12.55 -12.89 22.89
N ARG A 61 -13.79 -12.37 23.00
CA ARG A 61 -14.22 -11.61 24.19
C ARG A 61 -14.28 -12.47 25.44
N ALA A 62 -14.78 -13.70 25.33
CA ALA A 62 -14.83 -14.64 26.44
C ALA A 62 -13.41 -14.97 26.95
N GLN A 63 -12.50 -15.26 26.03
CA GLN A 63 -11.09 -15.53 26.35
C GLN A 63 -10.41 -14.31 26.98
N ALA A 64 -10.68 -13.10 26.49
CA ALA A 64 -10.14 -11.87 27.07
C ALA A 64 -10.63 -11.65 28.51
N ALA A 65 -11.92 -11.91 28.79
CA ALA A 65 -12.47 -11.80 30.14
C ALA A 65 -11.86 -12.82 31.11
N GLU A 66 -11.61 -14.04 30.64
CA GLU A 66 -10.92 -15.07 31.43
C GLU A 66 -9.45 -14.73 31.69
N ALA A 67 -8.75 -14.21 30.67
CA ALA A 67 -7.37 -13.77 30.80
C ALA A 67 -7.22 -12.59 31.79
N LEU A 68 -8.19 -11.67 31.82
CA LEU A 68 -8.27 -10.63 32.86
C LEU A 68 -8.47 -11.25 34.25
N ARG A 69 -9.43 -12.18 34.41
CA ARG A 69 -9.71 -12.84 35.70
C ARG A 69 -8.52 -13.64 36.23
N THR A 70 -7.76 -14.25 35.34
CA THR A 70 -6.57 -15.06 35.67
C THR A 70 -5.29 -14.24 35.78
N GLY A 71 -5.37 -12.90 35.66
CA GLY A 71 -4.22 -12.00 35.81
C GLY A 71 -3.20 -12.09 34.67
N LYS A 72 -3.58 -12.66 33.52
CA LYS A 72 -2.72 -12.76 32.32
C LYS A 72 -2.65 -11.46 31.53
N ILE A 73 -3.60 -10.55 31.77
CA ILE A 73 -3.66 -9.23 31.13
C ILE A 73 -3.48 -8.17 32.23
N PRO A 74 -2.42 -7.34 32.17
CA PRO A 74 -2.26 -6.23 33.10
C PRO A 74 -3.43 -5.25 32.91
N SER A 75 -3.90 -4.67 34.01
CA SER A 75 -5.04 -3.75 34.01
C SER A 75 -4.82 -2.60 35.00
N GLY A 76 -5.51 -1.49 34.78
CA GLY A 76 -5.35 -0.27 35.60
C GLY A 76 -3.99 0.39 35.41
N GLU A 77 -3.46 1.00 36.48
CA GLU A 77 -2.19 1.75 36.48
C GLU A 77 -0.98 0.88 36.11
N PHE A 78 -1.07 -0.43 36.33
CA PHE A 78 -0.05 -1.42 35.97
C PHE A 78 0.08 -1.64 34.45
N SER A 79 -0.91 -1.24 33.65
CA SER A 79 -0.88 -1.37 32.19
C SER A 79 -0.32 -0.13 31.49
N ALA A 80 -0.10 0.98 32.21
CA ALA A 80 0.32 2.26 31.65
C ALA A 80 1.78 2.65 31.99
N MET A 81 2.51 1.75 32.66
CA MET A 81 3.94 1.87 32.96
C MET A 81 4.75 1.07 31.94
#